data_AF-A0A517T6S6-F1
#
_entry.id   AF-A0A517T6S6-F1
#
_cell.length_a   1.000
_cell.length_b   1.000
_cell.length_c   1.000
_cell.angle_alpha   90.00
_cell.angle_beta   90.00
_cell.angle_gamma   90.00
#
_symmetry.space_group_name_H-M   'P 1'
#
loop_
_entity.id
_entity.type
_entity.pdbx_description
1 polymer ?
#
loop_
_entity_poly.entity_id
_entity_poly.type
_entity_poly.pdbx_seq_one_letter_code
_entity_poly.pdbx_strand_id
1 'polypeptide(L)'
;MAQYLFVLLKVLGAVLVVLVLSTIPMIVGLGTPAPLAAIAILFVAIIQGAFTIPAFTPLRSDQFGGDKSSNKIGAISTIYWIVAHSVVYLASNENEDKGVNVLGGAIILFMGVHTLALLTFYARPFVAVTNWIRRRNTSSKLNKQGKLARQQQLDQQKRELAETERREKARFQCRLLYDRYASEIQESLSRKRFDDYLKTYLSDSHSADLVEQRAEELQKMILDFFEGSDEAQPQLSLEEIVLYYAAERERISLLDLDVDTKAAMLADLNAAEDKAIRNLRRP
;
A
#
# COMPACT_ATOMS: atom_id res chain seq x y z
N MET A 1 26.49 -9.32 10.03
CA MET A 1 26.68 -9.79 11.42
C MET A 1 27.82 -10.81 11.51
N ALA A 2 27.74 -11.97 10.85
CA ALA A 2 28.78 -13.01 10.93
C ALA A 2 30.21 -12.52 10.58
N GLN A 3 30.36 -11.67 9.55
CA GLN A 3 31.67 -11.14 9.15
C GLN A 3 32.30 -10.21 10.21
N TYR A 4 31.50 -9.40 10.91
CA TYR A 4 32.00 -8.51 11.96
C TYR A 4 32.39 -9.29 13.22
N LEU A 5 31.60 -10.31 13.59
CA LEU A 5 31.93 -11.22 14.68
C LEU A 5 33.26 -11.95 14.41
N PHE A 6 33.48 -12.38 13.17
CA PHE A 6 34.72 -13.03 12.75
C PHE A 6 35.94 -12.09 12.83
N VAL A 7 35.80 -10.83 12.43
CA VAL A 7 36.87 -9.82 12.57
C VAL A 7 37.18 -9.56 14.05
N LEU A 8 36.15 -9.42 14.89
CA LEU A 8 36.32 -9.24 16.34
C LEU A 8 37.06 -10.42 16.99
N LEU A 9 36.70 -11.65 16.63
CA LEU A 9 37.37 -12.87 17.09
C LEU A 9 38.85 -12.91 16.70
N LYS A 10 39.19 -12.49 15.46
CA LYS A 10 40.60 -12.41 15.01
C LYS A 10 41.40 -11.38 15.81
N VAL A 11 40.81 -10.21 16.09
CA VAL A 11 41.47 -9.17 16.88
C VAL A 11 41.69 -9.64 18.32
N LEU A 12 40.68 -10.23 18.95
CA LEU A 12 40.80 -10.80 20.30
C LEU A 12 41.87 -11.91 20.37
N GLY A 13 41.89 -12.80 19.38
CA GLY A 13 42.92 -13.84 19.28
C GLY A 13 44.33 -13.27 19.16
N ALA A 14 44.52 -12.24 18.32
CA ALA A 14 45.82 -11.58 18.17
C ALA A 14 46.28 -10.89 19.46
N VAL A 15 45.38 -10.20 20.17
CA VAL A 15 45.67 -9.55 21.47
C VAL A 15 46.05 -10.60 22.52
N LEU A 16 45.35 -11.73 22.56
CA LEU A 16 45.66 -12.83 23.49
C LEU A 16 47.06 -13.41 23.22
N VAL A 17 47.42 -13.62 21.96
CA VAL A 17 48.75 -14.12 21.57
C VAL A 17 49.85 -13.15 21.99
N VAL A 18 49.65 -11.84 21.78
CA VAL A 18 50.62 -10.81 22.21
C VAL A 18 50.78 -10.80 23.74
N LEU A 19 49.68 -10.87 24.49
CA LEU A 19 49.70 -10.96 25.95
C LEU A 19 50.50 -12.19 26.42
N VAL A 20 50.19 -13.38 25.89
CA VAL A 20 50.90 -14.62 26.23
C VAL A 20 52.40 -14.49 25.93
N LEU A 21 52.76 -14.06 24.71
CA LEU A 21 54.16 -13.92 24.32
C LEU A 21 54.92 -12.89 25.17
N SER A 22 54.27 -11.80 25.60
CA SER A 22 54.88 -10.78 26.46
C SER A 22 55.19 -11.27 27.88
N THR A 23 54.47 -12.30 28.36
CA THR A 23 54.67 -12.87 29.71
C THR A 23 55.74 -13.96 29.76
N ILE A 24 56.09 -14.58 28.63
CA ILE A 24 57.08 -15.67 28.57
C ILE A 24 58.45 -15.23 29.11
N PRO A 25 59.02 -14.06 28.75
CA PRO A 25 60.32 -13.64 29.28
C PRO A 25 60.32 -13.44 30.80
N MET A 26 59.20 -12.97 31.37
CA MET A 26 59.02 -12.81 32.81
C MET A 26 58.99 -14.17 33.53
N ILE A 27 58.31 -15.18 32.96
CA ILE A 27 58.14 -16.50 33.58
C ILE A 27 59.44 -17.31 33.55
N VAL A 28 60.21 -17.22 32.46
CA VAL A 28 61.39 -18.07 32.27
C VAL A 28 62.59 -17.59 33.12
N GLY A 29 62.49 -16.43 33.78
CA GLY A 29 63.54 -15.94 34.69
C GLY A 29 64.90 -15.77 34.03
N LEU A 30 64.91 -15.65 32.69
CA LEU A 30 66.14 -15.45 31.95
C LEU A 30 66.62 -14.04 32.28
N GLY A 31 67.78 -13.94 32.93
CA GLY A 31 68.65 -12.77 32.88
C GLY A 31 69.11 -12.53 31.44
N THR A 32 68.17 -12.29 30.54
CA THR A 32 68.45 -12.04 29.13
C THR A 32 69.23 -10.73 29.07
N PRO A 33 70.40 -10.71 28.42
CA PRO A 33 71.08 -9.46 28.14
C PRO A 33 70.11 -8.55 27.38
N ALA A 34 70.04 -7.27 27.77
CA ALA A 34 69.22 -6.22 27.17
C ALA A 34 68.99 -6.32 25.64
N PRO A 35 69.99 -6.68 24.79
CA PRO A 35 69.77 -6.88 23.36
C PRO A 35 68.74 -7.96 22.99
N LEU A 36 68.64 -9.06 23.73
CA LEU A 36 67.66 -10.12 23.44
C LEU A 36 66.23 -9.69 23.79
N ALA A 37 66.06 -8.93 24.88
CA ALA A 37 64.77 -8.34 25.23
C ALA A 37 64.31 -7.33 24.15
N ALA A 38 65.22 -6.50 23.63
CA ALA A 38 64.92 -5.57 22.55
C ALA A 38 64.51 -6.27 21.24
N ILE A 39 65.16 -7.39 20.89
CA ILE A 39 64.79 -8.19 19.71
C ILE A 39 63.40 -8.83 19.89
N ALA A 40 63.10 -9.38 21.07
CA ALA A 40 61.78 -9.96 21.34
C ALA A 40 60.66 -8.91 21.26
N ILE A 41 60.90 -7.74 21.84
CA ILE A 41 60.01 -6.58 21.76
C ILE A 41 59.78 -6.15 20.30
N LEU A 42 60.85 -6.01 19.51
CA LEU A 42 60.75 -5.67 18.09
C LEU A 42 59.94 -6.70 17.30
N PHE A 43 60.11 -7.99 17.59
CA PHE A 43 59.37 -9.07 16.94
C PHE A 43 57.87 -9.02 17.27
N VAL A 44 57.53 -8.75 18.54
CA VAL A 44 56.14 -8.52 18.97
C VAL A 44 55.55 -7.30 18.26
N ALA A 45 56.31 -6.22 18.09
CA ALA A 45 55.88 -5.03 17.34
C ALA A 45 55.57 -5.33 15.87
N ILE A 46 56.46 -6.09 15.20
CA ILE A 46 56.31 -6.44 13.79
C ILE A 46 55.09 -7.35 13.62
N ILE A 47 54.93 -8.34 14.49
CA ILE A 47 53.75 -9.22 14.50
C ILE A 47 52.48 -8.40 14.72
N GLN A 48 52.46 -7.53 15.73
CA GLN A 48 51.31 -6.68 16.03
C GLN A 48 50.99 -5.74 14.86
N GLY A 49 52.00 -5.12 14.23
CA GLY A 49 51.86 -4.33 13.02
C GLY A 49 51.28 -5.14 11.85
N ALA A 50 51.79 -6.34 11.63
CA ALA A 50 51.34 -7.25 10.57
C ALA A 50 49.90 -7.75 10.77
N PHE A 51 49.40 -7.84 12.01
CA PHE A 51 48.01 -8.20 12.30
C PHE A 51 47.07 -6.99 12.33
N THR A 52 47.55 -5.85 12.82
CA THR A 52 46.73 -4.62 12.91
C THR A 52 46.51 -4.00 11.54
N ILE A 53 47.53 -3.89 10.68
CA ILE A 53 47.39 -3.26 9.37
C ILE A 53 46.26 -3.91 8.54
N PRO A 54 46.19 -5.26 8.38
CA PRO A 54 45.08 -5.93 7.69
C PRO A 54 43.73 -5.83 8.41
N ALA A 55 43.72 -5.77 9.75
CA ALA A 55 42.49 -5.62 10.54
C ALA A 55 41.88 -4.21 10.42
N PHE A 56 42.73 -3.21 10.13
CA PHE A 56 42.34 -1.82 9.96
C PHE A 56 42.30 -1.34 8.50
N THR A 57 42.80 -2.13 7.55
CA THR A 57 42.52 -1.88 6.13
C THR A 57 41.08 -2.29 5.88
N PRO A 58 40.19 -1.36 5.46
CA PRO A 58 38.81 -1.71 5.19
C PRO A 58 38.78 -2.80 4.10
N LEU A 59 38.18 -3.94 4.44
CA LEU A 59 37.76 -4.93 3.46
C LEU A 59 36.82 -4.21 2.49
N ARG A 60 37.33 -3.88 1.30
CA ARG A 60 36.63 -3.19 0.19
C ARG A 60 36.44 -1.67 0.35
N SER A 61 37.30 -0.91 -0.33
CA SER A 61 37.28 0.56 -0.46
C SER A 61 36.19 1.10 -1.39
N ASP A 62 35.47 0.23 -2.09
CA ASP A 62 34.43 0.53 -3.08
C ASP A 62 33.06 0.86 -2.46
N GLN A 63 32.76 0.40 -1.23
CA GLN A 63 31.47 0.66 -0.56
C GLN A 63 31.51 1.76 0.52
N PHE A 64 32.70 2.12 1.00
CA PHE A 64 32.89 3.16 2.00
C PHE A 64 34.02 4.04 1.49
N GLY A 65 33.65 5.10 0.75
CA GLY A 65 34.58 6.00 0.04
C GLY A 65 35.91 6.14 0.77
N GLY A 66 36.96 5.56 0.16
CA GLY A 66 38.25 5.28 0.79
C GLY A 66 38.87 6.51 1.44
N ASP A 67 38.59 6.70 2.73
CA ASP A 67 39.19 7.76 3.51
C ASP A 67 40.59 7.31 3.92
N LYS A 68 41.61 8.07 3.49
CA LYS A 68 43.02 7.85 3.82
C LYS A 68 43.31 7.98 5.33
N SER A 69 42.31 8.32 6.15
CA SER A 69 42.41 8.48 7.59
C SER A 69 42.80 7.19 8.34
N SER A 70 42.40 6.00 7.88
CA SER A 70 42.78 4.73 8.54
C SER A 70 44.30 4.46 8.49
N ASN A 71 44.94 4.76 7.35
CA ASN A 71 46.39 4.60 7.19
C ASN A 71 47.17 5.58 8.08
N LYS A 72 46.63 6.78 8.32
CA LYS A 72 47.24 7.78 9.22
C LYS A 72 47.21 7.33 10.68
N ILE A 73 46.09 6.74 11.13
CA ILE A 73 45.96 6.24 12.50
C ILE A 73 46.94 5.09 12.77
N GLY A 74 47.08 4.16 11.82
CA GLY A 74 48.07 3.09 11.90
C GLY A 74 49.50 3.62 12.02
N ALA A 75 49.88 4.57 11.16
CA ALA A 75 51.22 5.16 11.18
C ALA A 75 51.52 5.92 12.49
N ILE A 76 50.57 6.68 13.02
CA ILE A 76 50.73 7.42 14.29
C ILE A 76 50.90 6.45 15.46
N SER A 77 50.13 5.35 15.51
CA SER A 77 50.26 4.33 16.55
C SER A 77 51.64 3.67 16.54
N THR A 78 52.18 3.38 15.36
CA THR A 78 53.52 2.78 15.21
C THR A 78 54.62 3.74 15.67
N ILE A 79 54.55 5.02 15.29
CA ILE A 79 55.52 6.04 15.71
C ILE A 79 55.51 6.20 17.23
N TYR A 80 54.33 6.30 17.85
CA TYR A 80 54.20 6.40 19.31
C TYR A 80 54.83 5.21 20.03
N TRP A 81 54.65 4.00 19.50
CA TRP A 81 55.21 2.78 20.07
C TRP A 81 56.74 2.75 20.01
N ILE A 82 57.33 3.18 18.89
CA ILE A 82 58.78 3.31 18.73
C ILE A 82 59.34 4.30 19.76
N VAL A 83 58.69 5.46 19.94
CA VAL A 83 59.14 6.47 20.91
C VAL A 83 59.04 5.95 22.34
N ALA A 84 57.93 5.30 22.71
CA ALA A 84 57.76 4.73 24.05
C ALA A 84 58.84 3.70 24.39
N HIS A 85 59.18 2.81 23.46
CA HIS A 85 60.24 1.81 23.67
C HIS A 85 61.62 2.44 23.77
N SER A 86 61.92 3.46 22.96
CA SER A 86 63.17 4.22 23.07
C SER A 86 63.31 4.88 24.43
N VAL A 87 62.23 5.47 24.98
CA VAL A 87 62.25 6.09 26.31
C VAL A 87 62.47 5.06 27.42
N VAL A 88 61.80 3.91 27.35
CA VAL A 88 62.00 2.84 28.34
C VAL A 88 63.41 2.25 28.27
N TYR A 89 63.93 2.03 27.06
CA TYR A 89 65.29 1.57 26.85
C TYR A 89 66.31 2.52 27.49
N LEU A 90 66.16 3.83 27.27
CA LEU A 90 67.01 4.85 27.89
C LEU A 90 66.88 4.87 29.42
N ALA A 91 65.66 4.77 29.95
CA ALA A 91 65.42 4.76 31.40
C ALA A 91 65.96 3.52 32.11
N SER A 92 65.97 2.35 31.45
CA SER A 92 66.50 1.11 32.02
C SER A 92 68.02 1.11 32.18
N ASN A 93 68.73 1.98 31.46
CA ASN A 93 70.20 2.03 31.48
C ASN A 93 70.78 2.80 32.69
N GLU A 94 69.97 3.60 33.39
CA GLU A 94 70.44 4.44 34.50
C GLU A 94 70.21 3.83 35.90
N ASN A 95 69.19 2.98 36.08
CA ASN A 95 68.89 2.36 37.38
C ASN A 95 67.92 1.17 37.23
N GLU A 96 68.38 -0.05 37.55
CA GLU A 96 67.65 -1.31 37.32
C GLU A 96 66.26 -1.32 37.98
N ASP A 97 66.15 -0.83 39.22
CA ASP A 97 64.90 -0.82 39.99
C ASP A 97 63.88 0.23 39.51
N LYS A 98 64.36 1.37 38.95
CA LYS A 98 63.46 2.39 38.40
C LYS A 98 62.94 2.00 37.02
N GLY A 99 63.73 1.24 36.25
CA GLY A 99 63.37 0.77 34.92
C GLY A 99 62.09 -0.06 34.90
N VAL A 100 61.89 -0.93 35.90
CA VAL A 100 60.72 -1.83 35.97
C VAL A 100 59.41 -1.06 36.17
N ASN A 101 59.39 -0.11 37.10
CA ASN A 101 58.19 0.69 37.38
C ASN A 101 57.82 1.62 36.21
N VAL A 102 58.83 2.21 35.55
CA VAL A 102 58.64 3.06 34.37
C VAL A 102 58.13 2.24 33.18
N LEU A 103 58.68 1.04 32.95
CA LEU A 103 58.21 0.11 31.91
C LEU A 103 56.76 -0.31 32.18
N GLY A 104 56.42 -0.67 33.42
CA GLY A 104 55.05 -1.05 33.80
C GLY A 104 54.04 0.07 33.53
N GLY A 105 54.36 1.30 33.94
CA GLY A 105 53.52 2.48 33.67
C GLY A 105 53.34 2.76 32.17
N ALA A 106 54.41 2.63 31.38
CA ALA A 106 54.38 2.84 29.93
C ALA A 106 53.50 1.80 29.21
N ILE A 107 53.58 0.53 29.60
CA ILE A 107 52.74 -0.54 29.05
C ILE A 107 51.26 -0.30 29.34
N ILE A 108 50.91 0.06 30.59
CA ILE A 108 49.52 0.32 30.99
C ILE A 108 48.94 1.49 30.18
N LEU A 109 49.69 2.59 30.06
CA LEU A 109 49.26 3.75 29.29
C LEU A 109 49.06 3.39 27.81
N PHE A 110 50.00 2.63 27.23
CA PHE A 110 49.91 2.18 25.85
C PHE A 110 48.67 1.31 25.61
N MET A 111 48.43 0.31 26.46
CA MET A 111 47.26 -0.55 26.37
C MET A 111 45.97 0.28 26.47
N GLY A 112 45.89 1.23 27.42
CA GLY A 112 44.74 2.13 27.57
C GLY A 112 44.45 2.96 26.32
N VAL A 113 45.47 3.60 25.75
CA VAL A 113 45.34 4.41 24.52
C VAL A 113 44.93 3.54 23.33
N HIS A 114 45.54 2.36 23.19
CA HIS A 114 45.24 1.45 22.08
C HIS A 114 43.82 0.88 22.18
N THR A 115 43.36 0.50 23.38
CA THR A 115 41.97 0.06 23.61
C THR A 115 40.97 1.17 23.28
N LEU A 116 41.25 2.43 23.64
CA LEU A 116 40.37 3.55 23.31
C LEU A 116 40.32 3.83 21.79
N ALA A 117 41.45 3.76 21.11
CA ALA A 117 41.53 3.91 19.66
C ALA A 117 40.77 2.78 18.94
N LEU A 118 40.94 1.53 19.37
CA LEU A 118 40.19 0.37 18.89
C LEU A 118 38.68 0.57 19.11
N LEU A 119 38.26 0.99 20.30
CA LEU A 119 36.86 1.21 20.64
C LEU A 119 36.22 2.25 19.71
N THR A 120 36.87 3.39 19.51
CA THR A 120 36.36 4.45 18.62
C THR A 120 36.32 4.03 17.16
N PHE A 121 37.32 3.27 16.70
CA PHE A 121 37.36 2.72 15.33
C PHE A 121 36.22 1.72 15.09
N TYR A 122 36.00 0.78 16.02
CA TYR A 122 34.96 -0.24 15.89
C TYR A 122 33.54 0.24 16.26
N ALA A 123 33.40 1.35 16.99
CA ALA A 123 32.08 1.94 17.26
C ALA A 123 31.40 2.52 16.00
N ARG A 124 32.18 3.12 15.08
CA ARG A 124 31.67 3.72 13.84
C ARG A 124 30.90 2.75 12.93
N PRO A 125 31.41 1.57 12.56
CA PRO A 125 30.66 0.63 11.74
C PRO A 125 29.39 0.12 12.45
N PHE A 126 29.38 0.03 13.78
CA PHE A 126 28.18 -0.35 14.53
C PHE A 126 27.07 0.71 14.40
N VAL A 127 27.41 1.99 14.50
CA VAL A 127 26.46 3.10 14.25
C VAL A 127 25.97 3.11 12.80
N ALA A 128 26.87 2.85 11.83
CA ALA A 128 26.48 2.76 10.42
C ALA A 128 25.50 1.60 10.16
N VAL A 129 25.77 0.42 10.73
CA VAL A 129 24.90 -0.76 10.61
C VAL A 129 23.53 -0.51 11.25
N THR A 130 23.47 0.05 12.45
CA THR A 130 22.20 0.34 13.13
C THR A 130 21.37 1.39 12.37
N ASN A 131 22.01 2.43 11.84
CA ASN A 131 21.35 3.41 10.98
C ASN A 131 20.85 2.80 9.67
N TRP A 132 21.63 1.91 9.06
CA TRP A 132 21.22 1.18 7.86
C TRP A 132 20.00 0.28 8.13
N ILE A 133 19.99 -0.47 9.24
CA ILE A 133 18.83 -1.28 9.66
C ILE A 133 17.60 -0.39 9.85
N ARG A 134 17.76 0.76 10.53
CA ARG A 134 16.68 1.74 10.73
C ARG A 134 16.12 2.25 9.40
N ARG A 135 17.00 2.63 8.45
CA ARG A 135 16.61 3.09 7.10
C ARG A 135 15.88 2.00 6.29
N ARG A 136 16.33 0.75 6.40
CA ARG A 136 15.68 -0.38 5.71
C ARG A 136 14.27 -0.62 6.24
N ASN A 137 14.08 -0.52 7.56
CA ASN A 137 12.78 -0.67 8.19
C ASN A 137 11.82 0.47 7.85
N THR A 138 12.29 1.73 7.82
CA THR A 138 11.46 2.87 7.41
C THR A 138 11.08 2.81 5.93
N SER A 139 12.00 2.48 5.04
CA SER A 139 11.71 2.30 3.61
C SER A 139 10.69 1.18 3.37
N SER A 140 10.79 0.06 4.10
CA SER A 140 9.80 -1.02 4.02
C SER A 140 8.40 -0.57 4.44
N LYS A 141 8.29 0.21 5.53
CA LYS A 141 7.00 0.78 5.98
C LYS A 141 6.40 1.74 4.96
N LEU A 142 7.21 2.65 4.41
CA LEU A 142 6.77 3.59 3.38
C LEU A 142 6.30 2.88 2.12
N ASN A 143 7.03 1.86 1.66
CA ASN A 143 6.62 1.06 0.49
C ASN A 143 5.32 0.31 0.74
N LYS A 144 5.10 -0.24 1.95
CA LYS A 144 3.83 -0.88 2.33
C LYS A 144 2.68 0.12 2.37
N GLN A 145 2.88 1.29 2.97
CA GLN A 145 1.88 2.36 3.00
C GLN A 145 1.55 2.86 1.59
N GLY A 146 2.54 3.07 0.74
CA GLY A 146 2.33 3.45 -0.66
C GLY A 146 1.55 2.41 -1.46
N LYS A 147 1.82 1.11 -1.24
CA LYS A 147 1.03 0.02 -1.86
C LYS A 147 -0.43 0.02 -1.40
N LEU A 148 -0.67 0.18 -0.10
CA LEU A 148 -2.03 0.24 0.45
C LEU A 148 -2.81 1.46 -0.06
N ALA A 149 -2.19 2.63 -0.10
CA ALA A 149 -2.80 3.85 -0.64
C ALA A 149 -3.15 3.69 -2.13
N ARG A 150 -2.23 3.13 -2.92
CA ARG A 150 -2.48 2.85 -4.34
C ARG A 150 -3.60 1.84 -4.54
N GLN A 151 -3.67 0.80 -3.71
CA GLN A 151 -4.74 -0.19 -3.77
C GLN A 151 -6.09 0.43 -3.44
N GLN A 152 -6.18 1.25 -2.39
CA GLN A 152 -7.40 1.99 -2.03
C GLN A 152 -7.87 2.91 -3.16
N GLN A 153 -6.95 3.62 -3.83
CA GLN A 153 -7.29 4.45 -4.99
C GLN A 153 -7.84 3.63 -6.16
N LEU A 154 -7.23 2.48 -6.47
CA LEU A 154 -7.72 1.60 -7.53
C LEU A 154 -9.10 1.00 -7.19
N ASP A 155 -9.31 0.62 -5.94
CA ASP A 155 -10.59 0.09 -5.49
C ASP A 155 -11.69 1.17 -5.51
N GLN A 156 -11.35 2.42 -5.17
CA GLN A 156 -12.27 3.56 -5.30
C GLN A 156 -12.63 3.83 -6.76
N GLN A 157 -11.65 3.90 -7.66
CA GLN A 157 -11.90 4.08 -9.10
C GLN A 157 -12.78 2.97 -9.69
N LYS A 158 -12.55 1.71 -9.29
CA LYS A 158 -13.39 0.59 -9.73
C LYS A 158 -14.83 0.72 -9.25
N ARG A 159 -15.06 1.19 -8.02
CA ARG A 159 -16.41 1.44 -7.49
C ARG A 159 -17.10 2.56 -8.26
N GLU A 160 -16.41 3.67 -8.51
CA GLU A 160 -16.93 4.81 -9.27
C GLU A 160 -17.30 4.44 -10.72
N LEU A 161 -16.48 3.60 -11.36
CA LEU A 161 -16.77 3.07 -12.70
C LEU A 161 -18.00 2.14 -12.67
N ALA A 162 -18.06 1.20 -11.73
CA ALA A 162 -19.20 0.28 -11.61
C ALA A 162 -20.52 1.02 -11.33
N GLU A 163 -20.50 2.08 -10.51
CA GLU A 163 -21.67 2.92 -10.27
C GLU A 163 -22.10 3.68 -11.53
N THR A 164 -21.15 4.15 -12.34
CA THR A 164 -21.43 4.85 -13.59
C THR A 164 -22.05 3.92 -14.62
N GLU A 165 -21.51 2.71 -14.78
CA GLU A 165 -22.08 1.67 -15.66
C GLU A 165 -23.51 1.30 -15.27
N ARG A 166 -23.80 1.19 -13.96
CA ARG A 166 -25.17 0.95 -13.45
C ARG A 166 -26.14 2.07 -13.86
N ARG A 167 -25.75 3.33 -13.66
CA ARG A 167 -26.56 4.51 -14.07
C ARG A 167 -26.79 4.56 -15.59
N GLU A 168 -25.76 4.28 -16.38
CA GLU A 168 -25.87 4.26 -17.84
C GLU A 168 -26.80 3.14 -18.33
N LYS A 169 -26.67 1.94 -17.75
CA LYS A 169 -27.53 0.80 -18.07
C LYS A 169 -29.00 1.08 -17.79
N ALA A 170 -29.32 1.66 -16.63
CA ALA A 170 -30.69 2.03 -16.26
C ALA A 170 -31.29 3.06 -17.25
N ARG A 171 -30.52 4.10 -17.60
CA ARG A 171 -30.91 5.08 -18.63
C ARG A 171 -31.13 4.44 -19.99
N PHE A 172 -30.23 3.54 -20.39
CA PHE A 172 -30.32 2.83 -21.67
C PHE A 172 -31.58 1.97 -21.75
N GLN A 173 -31.93 1.24 -20.69
CA GLN A 173 -33.16 0.44 -20.64
C GLN A 173 -34.42 1.30 -20.79
N CYS A 174 -34.48 2.45 -20.11
CA CYS A 174 -35.59 3.38 -20.26
C CYS A 174 -35.70 3.92 -21.70
N ARG A 175 -34.56 4.29 -22.31
CA ARG A 175 -34.54 4.77 -23.71
C ARG A 175 -35.01 3.69 -24.67
N LEU A 176 -34.54 2.45 -24.51
CA LEU A 176 -34.94 1.32 -25.34
C LEU A 176 -36.44 1.05 -25.24
N LEU A 177 -37.01 1.14 -24.03
CA LEU A 177 -38.45 0.98 -23.82
C LEU A 177 -39.25 2.10 -24.48
N TYR A 178 -38.82 3.36 -24.30
CA TYR A 178 -39.45 4.50 -24.97
C TYR A 178 -39.42 4.35 -26.50
N ASP A 179 -38.24 4.05 -27.06
CA ASP A 179 -38.06 3.93 -28.52
C ASP A 179 -38.93 2.82 -29.11
N ARG A 180 -39.14 1.73 -28.37
CA ARG A 180 -40.03 0.62 -28.77
C ARG A 180 -41.49 1.03 -28.89
N TYR A 181 -41.95 1.94 -28.03
CA TYR A 181 -43.35 2.35 -27.90
C TYR A 181 -43.59 3.80 -28.32
N ALA A 182 -42.62 4.41 -29.00
CA ALA A 182 -42.59 5.84 -29.24
C ALA A 182 -43.79 6.30 -30.06
N SER A 183 -44.23 5.53 -31.06
CA SER A 183 -45.37 5.86 -31.91
C SER A 183 -46.68 6.01 -31.14
N GLU A 184 -46.86 5.21 -30.10
CA GLU A 184 -48.10 5.11 -29.33
C GLU A 184 -48.14 6.10 -28.17
N ILE A 185 -46.99 6.38 -27.53
CA ILE A 185 -46.92 7.27 -26.36
C ILE A 185 -46.59 8.72 -26.70
N GLN A 186 -46.20 9.05 -27.93
CA GLN A 186 -45.68 10.38 -28.26
C GLN A 186 -46.67 11.53 -27.97
N GLU A 187 -47.98 11.26 -28.04
CA GLU A 187 -49.03 12.25 -27.70
C GLU A 187 -49.05 12.57 -26.19
N SER A 188 -48.89 11.58 -25.33
CA SER A 188 -48.93 11.74 -23.86
C SER A 188 -47.55 12.11 -23.29
N LEU A 189 -46.50 11.47 -23.80
CA LEU A 189 -45.11 11.61 -23.40
C LEU A 189 -44.24 11.93 -24.61
N SER A 190 -44.17 13.21 -24.97
CA SER A 190 -43.32 13.65 -26.08
C SER A 190 -41.83 13.39 -25.79
N ARG A 191 -41.04 13.19 -26.86
CA ARG A 191 -39.59 12.93 -26.75
C ARG A 191 -38.87 13.97 -25.90
N LYS A 192 -39.23 15.25 -26.05
CA LYS A 192 -38.67 16.35 -25.26
C LYS A 192 -38.94 16.17 -23.77
N ARG A 193 -40.19 15.84 -23.39
CA ARG A 193 -40.55 15.61 -21.98
C ARG A 193 -39.84 14.38 -21.41
N PHE A 194 -39.69 13.33 -22.21
CA PHE A 194 -38.94 12.14 -21.81
C PHE A 194 -37.44 12.46 -21.57
N ASP A 195 -36.78 13.13 -22.51
CA ASP A 195 -35.37 13.52 -22.34
C ASP A 195 -35.17 14.48 -21.15
N ASP A 196 -36.11 15.41 -20.91
CA ASP A 196 -36.12 16.29 -19.73
C ASP A 196 -36.27 15.49 -18.42
N TYR A 197 -37.09 14.44 -18.43
CA TYR A 197 -37.23 13.53 -17.29
C TYR A 197 -35.93 12.78 -17.00
N LEU A 198 -35.30 12.19 -18.03
CA LEU A 198 -34.00 11.52 -17.90
C LEU A 198 -32.94 12.47 -17.32
N LYS A 199 -32.89 13.71 -17.81
CA LYS A 199 -31.92 14.71 -17.36
C LYS A 199 -32.16 15.15 -15.92
N THR A 200 -33.41 15.26 -15.48
CA THR A 200 -33.75 15.77 -14.15
C THR A 200 -33.65 14.67 -13.08
N TYR A 201 -34.20 13.50 -13.38
CA TYR A 201 -34.41 12.45 -12.38
C TYR A 201 -33.38 11.31 -12.47
N LEU A 202 -32.75 11.11 -13.63
CA LEU A 202 -31.75 10.06 -13.89
C LEU A 202 -30.37 10.64 -14.24
N SER A 203 -30.06 11.82 -13.68
CA SER A 203 -28.76 12.49 -13.86
C SER A 203 -27.61 11.76 -13.16
N ASP A 204 -26.38 12.02 -13.61
CA ASP A 204 -25.15 11.51 -12.96
C ASP A 204 -24.90 12.09 -11.56
N SER A 205 -25.65 13.13 -11.15
CA SER A 205 -25.57 13.69 -9.80
C SER A 205 -26.29 12.85 -8.74
N HIS A 206 -27.13 11.90 -9.15
CA HIS A 206 -27.85 11.00 -8.25
C HIS A 206 -27.05 9.70 -8.02
N SER A 207 -27.27 9.04 -6.88
CA SER A 207 -26.68 7.73 -6.60
C SER A 207 -27.21 6.67 -7.58
N ALA A 208 -26.41 5.63 -7.86
CA ALA A 208 -26.80 4.56 -8.76
C ALA A 208 -28.11 3.88 -8.33
N ASP A 209 -28.28 3.62 -7.03
CA ASP A 209 -29.48 2.96 -6.51
C ASP A 209 -30.76 3.82 -6.71
N LEU A 210 -30.66 5.14 -6.52
CA LEU A 210 -31.80 6.05 -6.76
C LEU A 210 -32.13 6.16 -8.25
N VAL A 211 -31.12 6.16 -9.12
CA VAL A 211 -31.29 6.17 -10.57
C VAL A 211 -31.98 4.87 -11.02
N GLU A 212 -31.57 3.72 -10.50
CA GLU A 212 -32.19 2.43 -10.81
C GLU A 212 -33.66 2.38 -10.36
N GLN A 213 -33.96 2.77 -9.11
CA GLN A 213 -35.34 2.81 -8.61
C GLN A 213 -36.23 3.71 -9.49
N ARG A 214 -35.79 4.93 -9.81
CA ARG A 214 -36.57 5.86 -10.65
C ARG A 214 -36.70 5.36 -12.08
N ALA A 215 -35.69 4.66 -12.59
CA ALA A 215 -35.75 4.03 -13.91
C ALA A 215 -36.79 2.90 -13.94
N GLU A 216 -36.90 2.11 -12.87
CA GLU A 216 -37.95 1.09 -12.72
C GLU A 216 -39.34 1.72 -12.63
N GLU A 217 -39.51 2.79 -11.85
CA GLU A 217 -40.77 3.54 -11.75
C GLU A 217 -41.19 4.12 -13.11
N LEU A 218 -40.26 4.70 -13.88
CA LEU A 218 -40.53 5.21 -15.22
C LEU A 218 -40.89 4.09 -16.20
N GLN A 219 -40.17 2.97 -16.17
CA GLN A 219 -40.48 1.81 -17.01
C GLN A 219 -41.87 1.27 -16.70
N LYS A 220 -42.21 1.14 -15.41
CA LYS A 220 -43.54 0.74 -14.97
C LYS A 220 -44.61 1.70 -15.46
N MET A 221 -44.43 3.01 -15.31
CA MET A 221 -45.37 4.02 -15.80
C MET A 221 -45.62 3.91 -17.32
N ILE A 222 -44.56 3.64 -18.10
CA ILE A 222 -44.68 3.43 -19.54
C ILE A 222 -45.46 2.15 -19.84
N LEU A 223 -45.23 1.07 -19.11
CA LEU A 223 -45.95 -0.20 -19.29
C LEU A 223 -47.42 -0.10 -18.84
N ASP A 224 -47.69 0.53 -17.70
CA ASP A 224 -49.02 0.76 -17.15
C ASP A 224 -49.90 1.59 -18.12
N PHE A 225 -49.29 2.49 -18.91
CA PHE A 225 -49.99 3.24 -19.97
C PHE A 225 -50.65 2.31 -21.00
N PHE A 226 -50.04 1.14 -21.26
CA PHE A 226 -50.59 0.13 -22.16
C PHE A 226 -51.53 -0.83 -21.45
N GLU A 227 -51.20 -1.25 -20.22
CA GLU A 227 -52.06 -2.13 -19.43
C GLU A 227 -53.42 -1.51 -19.10
N GLY A 228 -53.50 -0.18 -18.94
CA GLY A 228 -54.77 0.54 -18.75
C GLY A 228 -55.54 0.81 -20.05
N SER A 229 -54.91 0.67 -21.22
CA SER A 229 -55.59 0.83 -22.53
C SER A 229 -56.19 -0.49 -23.02
N ASP A 230 -55.59 -1.60 -22.63
CA ASP A 230 -56.16 -2.95 -22.67
C ASP A 230 -56.59 -3.33 -21.26
N GLU A 231 -57.48 -2.53 -20.64
CA GLU A 231 -58.45 -3.15 -19.74
C GLU A 231 -59.14 -4.16 -20.65
N ALA A 232 -58.61 -5.39 -20.63
CA ALA A 232 -59.12 -6.51 -21.37
C ALA A 232 -60.55 -6.56 -20.91
N GLN A 233 -61.46 -5.96 -21.70
CA GLN A 233 -62.86 -6.17 -21.51
C GLN A 233 -62.91 -7.68 -21.39
N PRO A 234 -63.42 -8.22 -20.26
CA PRO A 234 -63.49 -9.66 -20.09
C PRO A 234 -63.95 -10.19 -21.44
N GLN A 235 -63.27 -11.22 -21.98
CA GLN A 235 -63.64 -11.78 -23.27
C GLN A 235 -65.02 -12.40 -23.09
N LEU A 236 -66.01 -11.53 -23.06
CA LEU A 236 -67.40 -11.83 -22.88
C LEU A 236 -67.71 -12.57 -24.17
N SER A 237 -68.15 -13.81 -24.00
CA SER A 237 -68.80 -14.53 -25.07
C SER A 237 -69.88 -13.63 -25.71
N LEU A 238 -70.22 -13.91 -26.96
CA LEU A 238 -71.27 -13.15 -27.64
C LEU A 238 -72.57 -13.09 -26.80
N GLU A 239 -72.88 -14.17 -26.08
CA GLU A 239 -74.02 -14.23 -25.15
C GLU A 239 -73.86 -13.29 -23.96
N GLU A 240 -72.69 -13.24 -23.33
CA GLU A 240 -72.43 -12.33 -22.22
C GLU A 240 -72.44 -10.85 -22.66
N ILE A 241 -71.98 -10.54 -23.88
CA ILE A 241 -72.07 -9.20 -24.47
C ILE A 241 -73.54 -8.79 -24.58
N VAL A 242 -74.38 -9.63 -25.20
CA VAL A 242 -75.80 -9.32 -25.38
C VAL A 242 -76.50 -9.14 -24.04
N LEU A 243 -76.21 -9.99 -23.05
CA LEU A 243 -76.78 -9.89 -21.71
C LEU A 243 -76.37 -8.60 -20.99
N TYR A 244 -75.08 -8.24 -21.07
CA TYR A 244 -74.58 -7.00 -20.49
C TYR A 244 -75.30 -5.77 -21.07
N TYR A 245 -75.37 -5.65 -22.40
CA TYR A 245 -76.00 -4.50 -23.06
C TYR A 245 -77.53 -4.48 -22.88
N ALA A 246 -78.18 -5.64 -22.70
CA ALA A 246 -79.60 -5.70 -22.35
C ALA A 246 -79.88 -5.14 -20.95
N ALA A 247 -79.10 -5.58 -19.94
CA ALA A 247 -79.20 -5.06 -18.57
C ALA A 247 -78.90 -3.56 -18.51
N GLU A 248 -77.95 -3.10 -19.31
CA GLU A 248 -77.56 -1.70 -19.37
C GLU A 248 -78.66 -0.80 -19.99
N ARG A 249 -79.34 -1.27 -21.05
CA ARG A 249 -80.54 -0.59 -21.60
C ARG A 249 -81.65 -0.46 -20.56
N GLU A 250 -81.89 -1.52 -19.79
CA GLU A 250 -82.88 -1.50 -18.70
C GLU A 250 -82.47 -0.48 -17.62
N ARG A 251 -81.20 -0.45 -17.22
CA ARG A 251 -80.68 0.53 -16.27
C ARG A 251 -80.89 1.96 -16.73
N ILE A 252 -80.56 2.28 -17.99
CA ILE A 252 -80.77 3.63 -18.56
C ILE A 252 -82.26 3.99 -18.58
N SER A 253 -83.14 3.03 -18.83
CA SER A 253 -84.60 3.26 -18.83
C SER A 253 -85.13 3.68 -17.46
N LEU A 254 -84.54 3.14 -16.38
CA LEU A 254 -84.93 3.38 -14.98
C LEU A 254 -84.40 4.70 -14.40
N LEU A 255 -83.42 5.34 -15.04
CA LEU A 255 -82.89 6.63 -14.57
C LEU A 255 -83.95 7.73 -14.69
N ASP A 256 -84.01 8.67 -13.75
CA ASP A 256 -84.93 9.82 -13.82
C ASP A 256 -84.30 10.96 -14.65
N LEU A 257 -84.14 10.71 -15.95
CA LEU A 257 -83.58 11.64 -16.93
C LEU A 257 -84.63 11.98 -17.99
N ASP A 258 -84.47 13.13 -18.63
CA ASP A 258 -85.33 13.53 -19.75
C ASP A 258 -85.17 12.58 -20.95
N VAL A 259 -86.19 12.59 -21.81
CA VAL A 259 -86.31 11.65 -22.93
C VAL A 259 -85.16 11.80 -23.93
N ASP A 260 -84.70 13.03 -24.17
CA ASP A 260 -83.66 13.32 -25.17
C ASP A 260 -82.29 12.83 -24.67
N THR A 261 -81.98 13.04 -23.39
CA THR A 261 -80.77 12.51 -22.76
C THR A 261 -80.76 10.98 -22.76
N LYS A 262 -81.89 10.33 -22.43
CA LYS A 262 -82.00 8.86 -22.51
C LYS A 262 -81.80 8.36 -23.92
N ALA A 263 -82.37 9.02 -24.92
CA ALA A 263 -82.22 8.65 -26.33
C ALA A 263 -80.76 8.74 -26.80
N ALA A 264 -80.03 9.79 -26.39
CA ALA A 264 -78.61 9.93 -26.68
C ALA A 264 -77.78 8.81 -26.03
N MET A 265 -78.02 8.52 -24.75
CA MET A 265 -77.32 7.43 -24.05
C MET A 265 -77.59 6.05 -24.68
N LEU A 266 -78.83 5.78 -25.10
CA LEU A 266 -79.18 4.53 -25.79
C LEU A 266 -78.52 4.43 -27.18
N ALA A 267 -78.38 5.54 -27.90
CA ALA A 267 -77.68 5.57 -29.18
C ALA A 267 -76.18 5.26 -29.02
N ASP A 268 -75.53 5.87 -28.04
CA ASP A 268 -74.12 5.60 -27.72
C ASP A 268 -73.90 4.15 -27.27
N LEU A 269 -74.83 3.62 -26.46
CA LEU A 269 -74.78 2.24 -25.98
C LEU A 269 -74.91 1.24 -27.14
N ASN A 270 -75.82 1.47 -28.09
CA ASN A 270 -75.96 0.62 -29.27
C ASN A 270 -74.71 0.68 -30.17
N ALA A 271 -74.09 1.85 -30.31
CA ALA A 271 -72.84 1.99 -31.05
C ALA A 271 -71.67 1.23 -30.39
N ALA A 272 -71.63 1.20 -29.06
CA ALA A 272 -70.67 0.42 -28.29
C ALA A 272 -70.92 -1.10 -28.41
N GLU A 273 -72.18 -1.55 -28.36
CA GLU A 273 -72.59 -2.95 -28.57
C GLU A 273 -72.13 -3.44 -29.97
N ASP A 274 -72.41 -2.67 -31.01
CA ASP A 274 -71.99 -2.99 -32.38
C ASP A 274 -70.47 -3.06 -32.56
N LYS A 275 -69.73 -2.22 -31.82
CA LYS A 275 -68.26 -2.25 -31.83
C LYS A 275 -67.74 -3.51 -31.14
N ALA A 276 -68.31 -3.87 -29.99
CA ALA A 276 -67.94 -5.08 -29.24
C ALA A 276 -68.20 -6.36 -30.06
N ILE A 277 -69.37 -6.47 -30.70
CA ILE A 277 -69.72 -7.60 -31.58
C ILE A 277 -68.79 -7.68 -32.79
N ARG A 278 -68.43 -6.53 -33.41
CA ARG A 278 -67.49 -6.50 -34.54
C ARG A 278 -66.07 -6.94 -34.17
N ASN A 279 -65.59 -6.57 -32.99
CA ASN A 279 -64.27 -6.97 -32.51
C ASN A 279 -64.19 -8.48 -32.30
N LEU A 280 -65.28 -9.12 -31.86
CA LEU A 280 -65.35 -10.57 -31.66
C LEU A 280 -65.33 -11.38 -32.99
N ARG A 281 -65.76 -10.76 -34.10
CA ARG A 281 -65.79 -11.37 -35.43
C ARG A 281 -64.50 -11.24 -36.22
N ARG A 282 -63.54 -10.42 -35.77
CA ARG A 282 -62.25 -10.29 -36.46
C ARG A 282 -61.32 -11.42 -35.97
N PRO A 283 -60.93 -12.37 -36.84
CA PRO A 283 -60.02 -13.46 -36.50
C PRO A 283 -58.59 -12.97 -36.26
#